data_AF-A0A0K1JWQ7-F1
#
_entry.id   AF-A0A0K1JWQ7-F1
#
_cell.length_a   1.000
_cell.length_b   1.000
_cell.length_c   1.000
_cell.angle_alpha   90.00
_cell.angle_beta   90.00
_cell.angle_gamma   90.00
#
_symmetry.space_group_name_H-M   'P 1'
#
loop_
_entity.id
_entity.type
_entity.pdbx_description
1 polymer ?
#
loop_
_entity_poly.entity_id
_entity_poly.type
_entity_poly.pdbx_seq_one_letter_code
_entity_poly.pdbx_strand_id
1 'polypeptide(L)'
;MRLPGTRYQEHGWEQVRKLLGHCSLQAFQHCEMHHLLDRAQEAALLDWYIDAVAVLLRRAARSARGEVAGNSYGDSVAELSLSLLYELQVQPAFWSAFAAAVAVEHGRAPAFWASAAGDAMLRKKVNDMFATLRDKVDADNYQVATGRSCSPNKIYTYRMLDTAFGEIERLFANWEQNAEQVGAILGRASEGIPIEVRQMRSIGGCRPEWLIRWSETLERFGGAPGPLHTKSKRFSSLKNNPEKIGAMLAEIGDYAELSSNQDTAVWASDAEEAALWLEDYWRVVAESQAQGALAQPDRLLPAEEDEEEDGAQDTDAGGDAAPDPVLSQAVRTAWEAAAAALSLPLRYMELAGAAQDRGSPLSRLLDGASLPVRLAVYQKLLGAADDSYPDEWLDPETGELPTLGQLATLDQVSVPTLRKRRNEAIDRLYAAHGARQP
;
A
#
# COMPACT_ATOMS: atom_id res chain seq x y z
N MET A 1 7.36 8.70 -10.16
CA MET A 1 6.27 7.72 -10.31
C MET A 1 5.43 7.67 -9.05
N ARG A 2 4.12 7.92 -9.16
CA ARG A 2 3.15 7.80 -8.05
C ARG A 2 2.03 6.85 -8.45
N LEU A 3 2.33 5.55 -8.50
CA LEU A 3 1.30 4.54 -8.66
C LEU A 3 0.74 4.15 -7.28
N PRO A 4 -0.53 3.73 -7.18
CA PRO A 4 -1.13 3.30 -5.92
C PRO A 4 -0.28 2.22 -5.25
N GLY A 5 -0.05 2.35 -3.94
CA GLY A 5 0.73 1.41 -3.14
C GLY A 5 2.25 1.45 -3.37
N THR A 6 2.76 2.17 -4.38
CA THR A 6 4.21 2.23 -4.64
C THR A 6 4.89 3.23 -3.71
N ARG A 7 5.76 2.76 -2.83
CA ARG A 7 6.47 3.60 -1.83
C ARG A 7 7.88 3.97 -2.27
N TYR A 8 8.52 3.14 -3.09
CA TYR A 8 9.92 3.32 -3.49
C TYR A 8 10.05 4.03 -4.83
N GLN A 9 9.99 5.36 -4.77
CA GLN A 9 10.09 6.25 -5.93
C GLN A 9 11.55 6.43 -6.37
N GLU A 10 11.80 6.62 -7.67
CA GLU A 10 13.16 6.63 -8.23
C GLU A 10 14.06 7.76 -7.68
N HIS A 11 13.50 8.93 -7.36
CA HIS A 11 14.32 10.05 -6.87
C HIS A 11 14.96 9.79 -5.49
N GLY A 12 14.28 9.09 -4.58
CA GLY A 12 14.82 8.74 -3.26
C GLY A 12 15.43 7.34 -3.21
N TRP A 13 15.09 6.46 -4.15
CA TRP A 13 15.61 5.09 -4.20
C TRP A 13 17.13 5.01 -4.18
N GLU A 14 17.83 5.89 -4.90
CA GLU A 14 19.29 5.87 -4.95
C GLU A 14 19.92 6.08 -3.57
N GLN A 15 19.29 6.89 -2.71
CA GLN A 15 19.76 7.11 -1.33
C GLN A 15 19.43 5.90 -0.43
N VAL A 16 18.24 5.33 -0.57
CA VAL A 16 17.83 4.08 0.11
C VAL A 16 18.80 2.95 -0.21
N ARG A 17 19.06 2.71 -1.51
CA ARG A 17 20.01 1.72 -2.00
C ARG A 17 21.41 1.93 -1.43
N LYS A 18 21.91 3.17 -1.43
CA LYS A 18 23.22 3.51 -0.84
C LYS A 18 23.28 3.27 0.66
N LEU A 19 22.20 3.59 1.39
CA LEU A 19 22.13 3.40 2.84
C LEU A 19 22.09 1.91 3.19
N LEU A 20 21.19 1.14 2.57
CA LEU A 20 21.10 -0.32 2.73
C LEU A 20 22.42 -1.01 2.40
N GLY A 21 23.03 -0.67 1.26
CA GLY A 21 24.32 -1.23 0.86
C GLY A 21 25.45 -0.89 1.85
N HIS A 22 25.44 0.30 2.44
CA HIS A 22 26.43 0.70 3.45
C HIS A 22 26.26 -0.06 4.76
N CYS A 23 25.04 -0.08 5.31
CA CYS A 23 24.74 -0.77 6.57
C CYS A 23 24.93 -2.30 6.43
N SER A 24 24.59 -2.88 5.28
CA SER A 24 24.82 -4.31 5.04
C SER A 24 26.30 -4.67 5.05
N LEU A 25 27.16 -3.88 4.40
CA LEU A 25 28.60 -4.12 4.44
C LEU A 25 29.16 -4.01 5.86
N GLN A 26 28.71 -3.01 6.63
CA GLN A 26 29.10 -2.88 8.04
C GLN A 26 28.64 -4.08 8.87
N ALA A 27 27.43 -4.59 8.65
CA ALA A 27 26.97 -5.81 9.32
C ALA A 27 27.89 -7.00 8.95
N PHE A 28 28.20 -7.20 7.68
CA PHE A 28 29.05 -8.30 7.22
C PHE A 28 30.48 -8.27 7.78
N GLN A 29 31.00 -7.12 8.22
CA GLN A 29 32.28 -7.05 8.93
C GLN A 29 32.25 -7.77 10.29
N HIS A 30 31.06 -8.01 10.84
CA HIS A 30 30.84 -8.74 12.08
C HIS A 30 30.27 -10.15 11.86
N CYS A 31 30.23 -10.63 10.62
CA CYS A 31 29.76 -11.95 10.25
C CYS A 31 30.92 -12.87 9.85
N GLU A 32 30.88 -14.12 10.28
CA GLU A 32 31.68 -15.17 9.64
C GLU A 32 31.05 -15.50 8.28
N MET A 33 31.59 -14.90 7.21
CA MET A 33 31.02 -14.99 5.85
C MET A 33 30.93 -16.41 5.30
N HIS A 34 31.70 -17.36 5.84
CA HIS A 34 31.58 -18.78 5.47
C HIS A 34 30.22 -19.36 5.87
N HIS A 35 29.56 -18.82 6.90
CA HIS A 35 28.23 -19.26 7.30
C HIS A 35 27.20 -18.99 6.20
N LEU A 36 27.36 -17.92 5.40
CA LEU A 36 26.46 -17.65 4.25
C LEU A 36 26.52 -18.72 3.16
N LEU A 37 27.55 -19.56 3.15
CA LEU A 37 27.67 -20.69 2.24
C LEU A 37 26.97 -21.95 2.76
N ASP A 38 26.65 -22.00 4.05
CA ASP A 38 25.99 -23.12 4.70
C ASP A 38 24.47 -22.95 4.66
N ARG A 39 23.81 -23.78 3.84
CA ARG A 39 22.35 -23.81 3.70
C ARG A 39 21.64 -24.13 5.02
N ALA A 40 22.27 -24.86 5.94
CA ALA A 40 21.65 -25.20 7.22
C ALA A 40 21.56 -23.98 8.15
N GLN A 41 22.42 -22.97 7.95
CA GLN A 41 22.46 -21.76 8.78
C GLN A 41 21.70 -20.59 8.17
N GLU A 42 21.16 -20.75 6.97
CA GLU A 42 20.63 -19.65 6.17
C GLU A 42 19.52 -18.85 6.88
N ALA A 43 18.59 -19.53 7.56
CA ALA A 43 17.52 -18.89 8.31
C ALA A 43 18.04 -18.12 9.52
N ALA A 44 18.91 -18.73 10.33
CA ALA A 44 19.50 -18.07 11.49
C ALA A 44 20.37 -16.86 11.11
N LEU A 45 21.06 -16.94 9.96
CA LEU A 45 21.82 -15.82 9.43
C LEU A 45 20.94 -14.70 8.89
N LEU A 46 19.78 -15.02 8.32
CA LEU A 46 18.81 -14.02 7.94
C LEU A 46 18.34 -13.25 9.18
N ASP A 47 17.91 -13.94 10.23
CA ASP A 47 17.45 -13.31 11.48
C ASP A 47 18.55 -12.40 12.07
N TRP A 48 19.78 -12.91 12.18
CA TRP A 48 20.92 -12.12 12.62
C TRP A 48 21.19 -10.90 11.72
N TYR A 49 21.10 -11.06 10.40
CA TYR A 49 21.33 -9.99 9.43
C TYR A 49 20.27 -8.89 9.56
N ILE A 50 18.99 -9.26 9.73
CA ILE A 50 17.90 -8.31 9.96
C ILE A 50 18.19 -7.49 11.21
N ASP A 51 18.53 -8.13 12.34
CA ASP A 51 18.82 -7.43 13.59
C ASP A 51 20.05 -6.51 13.47
N ALA A 52 21.14 -7.01 12.90
CA ALA A 52 22.38 -6.26 12.76
C ALA A 52 22.21 -5.03 11.87
N VAL A 53 21.54 -5.17 10.72
CA VAL A 53 21.29 -4.05 9.80
C VAL A 53 20.25 -3.09 10.36
N ALA A 54 19.21 -3.57 11.04
CA ALA A 54 18.20 -2.71 11.67
C ALA A 54 18.83 -1.76 12.70
N VAL A 55 19.75 -2.25 13.53
CA VAL A 55 20.50 -1.40 14.49
C VAL A 55 21.29 -0.31 13.76
N LEU A 56 21.98 -0.67 12.68
CA LEU A 56 22.78 0.29 11.88
C LEU A 56 21.89 1.33 11.19
N LEU A 57 20.75 0.92 10.63
CA LEU A 57 19.79 1.83 10.01
C LEU A 57 19.18 2.80 11.02
N ARG A 58 18.77 2.32 12.21
CA ARG A 58 18.25 3.19 13.28
C ARG A 58 19.29 4.21 13.74
N ARG A 59 20.57 3.83 13.80
CA ARG A 59 21.67 4.78 14.09
C ARG A 59 21.85 5.80 12.97
N ALA A 60 21.73 5.35 11.72
CA ALA A 60 21.86 6.22 10.55
C ALA A 60 20.62 7.10 10.29
N ALA A 61 19.51 6.89 11.01
CA ALA A 61 18.28 7.66 10.85
C ALA A 61 18.48 9.16 11.07
N ARG A 62 19.36 9.55 12.00
CA ARG A 62 19.72 10.95 12.30
C ARG A 62 20.92 11.48 11.50
N SER A 63 21.30 10.77 10.43
CA SER A 63 22.35 11.22 9.53
C SER A 63 21.76 12.08 8.41
N ALA A 64 22.58 12.94 7.82
CA ALA A 64 22.16 13.76 6.68
C ALA A 64 21.60 12.94 5.50
N ARG A 65 21.98 11.66 5.34
CA ARG A 65 21.34 10.78 4.34
C ARG A 65 20.03 10.19 4.84
N GLY A 66 19.96 9.82 6.10
CA GLY A 66 18.80 9.18 6.71
C GLY A 66 17.56 10.09 6.75
N GLU A 67 17.77 11.38 7.03
CA GLU A 67 16.70 12.39 7.18
C GLU A 67 16.16 12.94 5.84
N VAL A 68 16.86 12.69 4.73
CA VAL A 68 16.40 13.14 3.41
C VAL A 68 15.10 12.45 3.05
N ALA A 69 14.18 13.19 2.43
CA ALA A 69 12.95 12.63 1.89
C ALA A 69 13.26 11.50 0.89
N GLY A 70 12.75 10.30 1.20
CA GLY A 70 12.89 9.10 0.38
C GLY A 70 11.78 8.95 -0.65
N ASN A 71 10.63 9.58 -0.42
CA ASN A 71 9.54 9.67 -1.39
C ASN A 71 8.74 10.96 -1.19
N SER A 72 7.73 11.16 -2.04
CA SER A 72 6.82 12.29 -1.95
C SER A 72 5.67 12.14 -0.96
N TYR A 73 5.61 11.04 -0.19
CA TYR A 73 4.59 10.79 0.84
C TYR A 73 5.06 11.21 2.24
N GLY A 74 6.30 11.68 2.38
CA GLY A 74 6.86 12.13 3.66
C GLY A 74 7.78 11.11 4.33
N ASP A 75 7.92 9.89 3.78
CA ASP A 75 8.85 8.90 4.33
C ASP A 75 10.30 9.33 4.08
N SER A 76 11.11 9.24 5.12
CA SER A 76 12.56 9.43 5.04
C SER A 76 13.26 8.24 4.40
N VAL A 77 14.48 8.46 3.90
CA VAL A 77 15.34 7.39 3.37
C VAL A 77 15.58 6.29 4.41
N ALA A 78 15.71 6.66 5.69
CA ALA A 78 15.90 5.70 6.77
C ALA A 78 14.66 4.82 7.01
N GLU A 79 13.46 5.40 7.02
CA GLU A 79 12.18 4.68 7.18
C GLU A 79 11.94 3.72 6.03
N LEU A 80 12.18 4.16 4.78
CA LEU A 80 12.06 3.30 3.61
C LEU A 80 13.07 2.15 3.63
N SER A 81 14.30 2.42 4.06
CA SER A 81 15.34 1.40 4.20
C SER A 81 14.97 0.36 5.26
N LEU A 82 14.48 0.82 6.42
CA LEU A 82 14.07 -0.07 7.51
C LEU A 82 12.86 -0.91 7.12
N SER A 83 11.88 -0.30 6.46
CA SER A 83 10.70 -1.01 5.93
C SER A 83 11.13 -2.10 4.95
N LEU A 84 12.02 -1.78 3.99
CA LEU A 84 12.47 -2.77 3.00
C LEU A 84 13.30 -3.90 3.62
N LEU A 85 14.01 -3.60 4.71
CA LEU A 85 14.73 -4.62 5.47
C LEU A 85 13.75 -5.63 6.08
N TYR A 86 12.67 -5.19 6.71
CA TYR A 86 11.68 -6.12 7.28
C TYR A 86 10.87 -6.87 6.21
N GLU A 87 10.65 -6.28 5.04
CA GLU A 87 10.09 -7.01 3.90
C GLU A 87 10.97 -8.20 3.47
N LEU A 88 12.29 -8.12 3.66
CA LEU A 88 13.19 -9.24 3.38
C LEU A 88 12.94 -10.42 4.32
N GLN A 89 12.60 -10.16 5.58
CA GLN A 89 12.27 -11.19 6.57
C GLN A 89 11.02 -11.99 6.15
N VAL A 90 10.02 -11.30 5.62
CA VAL A 90 8.78 -11.91 5.12
C VAL A 90 9.02 -12.67 3.80
N GLN A 91 10.06 -12.31 3.05
CA GLN A 91 10.37 -12.87 1.73
C GLN A 91 11.76 -13.53 1.68
N PRO A 92 11.98 -14.63 2.44
CA PRO A 92 13.30 -15.25 2.60
C PRO A 92 13.90 -15.76 1.29
N ALA A 93 13.08 -16.00 0.25
CA ALA A 93 13.57 -16.41 -1.06
C ALA A 93 14.56 -15.41 -1.69
N PHE A 94 14.43 -14.10 -1.40
CA PHE A 94 15.39 -13.09 -1.87
C PHE A 94 16.74 -13.23 -1.17
N TRP A 95 16.74 -13.53 0.13
CA TRP A 95 17.94 -13.87 0.87
C TRP A 95 18.61 -15.14 0.35
N SER A 96 17.82 -16.18 0.07
CA SER A 96 18.31 -17.43 -0.53
C SER A 96 18.98 -17.21 -1.88
N ALA A 97 18.42 -16.33 -2.71
CA ALA A 97 18.99 -15.96 -4.00
C ALA A 97 20.30 -15.16 -3.84
N PHE A 98 20.35 -14.26 -2.86
CA PHE A 98 21.58 -13.54 -2.50
C PHE A 98 22.68 -14.49 -2.02
N ALA A 99 22.40 -15.37 -1.07
CA ALA A 99 23.36 -16.36 -0.55
C ALA A 99 23.88 -17.27 -1.69
N ALA A 100 23.00 -17.73 -2.58
CA ALA A 100 23.40 -18.48 -3.76
C ALA A 100 24.33 -17.68 -4.69
N ALA A 101 24.03 -16.39 -4.91
CA ALA A 101 24.88 -15.54 -5.73
C ALA A 101 26.26 -15.30 -5.11
N VAL A 102 26.35 -15.19 -3.78
CA VAL A 102 27.62 -15.12 -3.04
C VAL A 102 28.39 -16.43 -3.17
N ALA A 103 27.72 -17.58 -3.04
CA ALA A 103 28.36 -18.89 -3.21
C ALA A 103 28.92 -19.10 -4.62
N VAL A 104 28.24 -18.61 -5.66
CA VAL A 104 28.75 -18.63 -7.04
C VAL A 104 30.03 -17.80 -7.19
N GLU A 105 30.08 -16.60 -6.62
CA GLU A 105 31.31 -15.80 -6.66
C GLU A 105 32.43 -16.42 -5.82
N HIS A 106 32.10 -17.02 -4.68
CA HIS A 106 33.07 -17.78 -3.87
C HIS A 106 33.71 -18.94 -4.66
N GLY A 107 32.92 -19.67 -5.46
CA GLY A 107 33.43 -20.73 -6.33
C GLY A 107 34.39 -20.23 -7.42
N ARG A 108 34.30 -18.96 -7.81
CA ARG A 108 35.22 -18.33 -8.79
C ARG A 108 36.44 -17.73 -8.13
N ALA A 109 36.25 -17.10 -6.98
CA ALA A 109 37.28 -16.42 -6.20
C ALA A 109 37.05 -16.74 -4.71
N PRO A 110 37.75 -17.76 -4.16
CA PRO A 110 37.63 -18.12 -2.76
C PRO A 110 37.92 -16.93 -1.85
N ALA A 111 37.11 -16.77 -0.81
CA ALA A 111 37.20 -15.65 0.14
C ALA A 111 37.29 -14.25 -0.50
N PHE A 112 36.59 -14.01 -1.63
CA PHE A 112 36.67 -12.71 -2.34
C PHE A 112 36.38 -11.49 -1.44
N TRP A 113 35.52 -11.68 -0.42
CA TRP A 113 35.14 -10.69 0.59
C TRP A 113 36.29 -10.24 1.51
N ALA A 114 37.44 -10.92 1.52
CA ALA A 114 38.61 -10.50 2.30
C ALA A 114 39.39 -9.33 1.65
N SER A 115 38.97 -8.88 0.45
CA SER A 115 39.63 -7.81 -0.30
C SER A 115 38.73 -6.59 -0.44
N ALA A 116 39.32 -5.41 -0.62
CA ALA A 116 38.56 -4.18 -0.91
C ALA A 116 37.75 -4.26 -2.22
N ALA A 117 38.22 -5.04 -3.20
CA ALA A 117 37.45 -5.34 -4.41
C ALA A 117 36.21 -6.21 -4.10
N GLY A 118 36.32 -7.05 -3.06
CA GLY A 118 35.23 -7.87 -2.55
C GLY A 118 34.09 -7.07 -1.95
N ASP A 119 34.38 -5.98 -1.23
CA ASP A 119 33.35 -5.08 -0.70
C ASP A 119 32.47 -4.49 -1.80
N ALA A 120 33.08 -4.08 -2.92
CA ALA A 120 32.34 -3.57 -4.07
C ALA A 120 31.43 -4.64 -4.68
N MET A 121 31.93 -5.88 -4.78
CA MET A 121 31.15 -7.02 -5.27
C MET A 121 30.00 -7.36 -4.34
N LEU A 122 30.25 -7.46 -3.03
CA LEU A 122 29.24 -7.78 -2.02
C LEU A 122 28.15 -6.71 -1.98
N ARG A 123 28.54 -5.43 -1.99
CA ARG A 123 27.61 -4.30 -2.09
C ARG A 123 26.73 -4.40 -3.34
N LYS A 124 27.31 -4.77 -4.47
CA LYS A 124 26.54 -4.97 -5.71
C LYS A 124 25.49 -6.06 -5.52
N LYS A 125 25.85 -7.23 -4.98
CA LYS A 125 24.89 -8.33 -4.73
C LYS A 125 23.78 -7.94 -3.75
N VAL A 126 24.12 -7.22 -2.68
CA VAL A 126 23.14 -6.65 -1.73
C VAL A 126 22.18 -5.70 -2.44
N ASN A 127 22.70 -4.78 -3.25
CA ASN A 127 21.89 -3.83 -4.00
C ASN A 127 20.97 -4.55 -5.00
N ASP A 128 21.46 -5.59 -5.66
CA ASP A 128 20.66 -6.39 -6.59
C ASP A 128 19.51 -7.11 -5.85
N MET A 129 19.78 -7.69 -4.67
CA MET A 129 18.77 -8.30 -3.79
C MET A 129 17.67 -7.28 -3.45
N PHE A 130 18.04 -6.13 -2.88
CA PHE A 130 17.06 -5.11 -2.48
C PHE A 130 16.35 -4.46 -3.66
N ALA A 131 16.98 -4.31 -4.82
CA ALA A 131 16.30 -3.82 -6.02
C ALA A 131 15.19 -4.79 -6.47
N THR A 132 15.47 -6.09 -6.46
CA THR A 132 14.46 -7.09 -6.83
C THR A 132 13.35 -7.23 -5.78
N LEU A 133 13.69 -7.13 -4.49
CA LEU A 133 12.71 -7.11 -3.40
C LEU A 133 11.81 -5.87 -3.49
N ARG A 134 12.39 -4.68 -3.70
CA ARG A 134 11.66 -3.42 -3.93
C ARG A 134 10.63 -3.55 -5.05
N ASP A 135 11.03 -4.15 -6.17
CA ASP A 135 10.13 -4.35 -7.32
C ASP A 135 8.99 -5.30 -6.98
N LYS A 136 9.22 -6.30 -6.12
CA LYS A 136 8.19 -7.23 -5.63
C LYS A 136 7.24 -6.56 -4.65
N VAL A 137 7.75 -5.89 -3.63
CA VAL A 137 6.95 -5.16 -2.63
C VAL A 137 6.03 -4.15 -3.32
N ASP A 138 6.56 -3.31 -4.22
CA ASP A 138 5.71 -2.34 -4.92
C ASP A 138 4.72 -3.01 -5.88
N ALA A 139 5.02 -4.20 -6.41
CA ALA A 139 4.06 -4.94 -7.25
C ALA A 139 2.93 -5.55 -6.44
N ASP A 140 3.23 -6.06 -5.24
CA ASP A 140 2.23 -6.57 -4.31
C ASP A 140 1.36 -5.44 -3.77
N ASN A 141 1.97 -4.34 -3.34
CA ASN A 141 1.24 -3.19 -2.82
C ASN A 141 0.35 -2.57 -3.90
N TYR A 142 0.83 -2.49 -5.14
CA TYR A 142 -0.01 -2.05 -6.26
C TYR A 142 -1.19 -3.02 -6.50
N GLN A 143 -0.97 -4.34 -6.42
CA GLN A 143 -2.05 -5.33 -6.55
C GLN A 143 -3.09 -5.18 -5.45
N VAL A 144 -2.64 -5.00 -4.20
CA VAL A 144 -3.52 -4.77 -3.05
C VAL A 144 -4.32 -3.48 -3.24
N ALA A 145 -3.66 -2.38 -3.62
CA ALA A 145 -4.31 -1.08 -3.75
C ALA A 145 -5.30 -0.99 -4.93
N THR A 146 -5.07 -1.75 -6.01
CA THR A 146 -5.87 -1.61 -7.25
C THR A 146 -6.75 -2.83 -7.57
N GLY A 147 -6.50 -3.97 -6.92
CA GLY A 147 -7.07 -5.26 -7.30
C GLY A 147 -6.59 -5.80 -8.65
N ARG A 148 -5.63 -5.14 -9.32
CA ARG A 148 -5.13 -5.52 -10.65
C ARG A 148 -3.81 -6.27 -10.55
N SER A 149 -3.72 -7.40 -11.24
CA SER A 149 -2.48 -8.18 -11.32
C SER A 149 -1.30 -7.32 -11.79
N CYS A 150 -0.19 -7.35 -11.06
CA CYS A 150 1.01 -6.61 -11.39
C CYS A 150 2.24 -7.47 -11.08
N SER A 151 3.17 -7.58 -12.02
CA SER A 151 4.42 -8.30 -11.79
C SER A 151 5.54 -7.35 -11.39
N PRO A 152 6.58 -7.82 -10.69
CA PRO A 152 7.76 -7.01 -10.39
C PRO A 152 8.39 -6.40 -11.66
N ASN A 153 8.41 -7.18 -12.75
CA ASN A 153 8.90 -6.69 -14.05
C ASN A 153 8.02 -5.57 -14.63
N LYS A 154 6.71 -5.58 -14.38
CA LYS A 154 5.79 -4.51 -14.80
C LYS A 154 6.07 -3.23 -14.01
N ILE A 155 6.23 -3.32 -12.69
CA ILE A 155 6.62 -2.19 -11.83
C ILE A 155 7.96 -1.59 -12.26
N TYR A 156 8.96 -2.42 -12.50
CA TYR A 156 10.24 -1.98 -13.04
C TYR A 156 10.09 -1.25 -14.38
N THR A 157 9.21 -1.74 -15.26
CA THR A 157 8.91 -1.09 -16.54
C THR A 157 8.27 0.29 -16.32
N TYR A 158 7.30 0.42 -15.43
CA TYR A 158 6.70 1.73 -15.12
C TYR A 158 7.75 2.73 -14.61
N ARG A 159 8.64 2.32 -13.70
CA ARG A 159 9.71 3.20 -13.21
C ARG A 159 10.68 3.62 -14.31
N MET A 160 11.02 2.70 -15.22
CA MET A 160 11.86 3.02 -16.37
C MET A 160 11.18 4.05 -17.28
N LEU A 161 9.89 3.89 -17.56
CA LEU A 161 9.11 4.84 -18.38
C LEU A 161 8.98 6.21 -17.69
N ASP A 162 8.77 6.24 -16.38
CA ASP A 162 8.71 7.46 -15.58
C ASP A 162 10.04 8.23 -15.59
N THR A 163 11.16 7.52 -15.40
CA THR A 163 12.51 8.12 -15.52
C THR A 163 12.75 8.64 -16.94
N ALA A 164 12.40 7.86 -17.96
CA ALA A 164 12.61 8.25 -19.34
C ALA A 164 11.76 9.47 -19.73
N PHE A 165 10.51 9.56 -19.25
CA PHE A 165 9.70 10.75 -19.37
C PHE A 165 10.36 11.97 -18.74
N GLY A 166 10.84 11.87 -17.50
CA GLY A 166 11.50 13.00 -16.82
C GLY A 166 12.77 13.48 -17.52
N GLU A 167 13.52 12.58 -18.17
CA GLU A 167 14.67 12.96 -19.01
C GLU A 167 14.25 13.67 -20.30
N ILE A 168 13.18 13.19 -20.97
CA ILE A 168 12.63 13.86 -22.17
C ILE A 168 12.09 15.24 -21.81
N GLU A 169 11.39 15.36 -20.67
CA GLU A 169 10.89 16.63 -20.15
C GLU A 169 12.04 17.62 -19.92
N ARG A 170 13.13 17.18 -19.29
CA ARG A 170 14.32 18.02 -19.07
C ARG A 170 14.99 18.45 -20.38
N LEU A 171 15.06 17.56 -21.37
CA LEU A 171 15.59 17.88 -22.71
C LEU A 171 14.71 18.91 -23.42
N PHE A 172 13.38 18.76 -23.32
CA PHE A 172 12.41 19.66 -23.93
C PHE A 172 12.44 21.05 -23.26
N ALA A 173 12.58 21.10 -21.93
CA ALA A 173 12.75 22.35 -21.20
C ALA A 173 14.02 23.12 -21.63
N ASN A 174 15.09 22.39 -21.98
CA ASN A 174 16.37 22.94 -22.44
C ASN A 174 16.58 22.70 -23.94
N TRP A 175 15.53 22.84 -24.75
CA TRP A 175 15.57 22.43 -26.16
C TRP A 175 16.59 23.22 -26.98
N GLU A 176 16.86 24.48 -26.64
CA GLU A 176 17.83 25.31 -27.38
C GLU A 176 19.24 24.74 -27.31
N GLN A 177 19.66 24.26 -26.13
CA GLN A 177 20.97 23.65 -25.93
C GLN A 177 21.04 22.22 -26.49
N ASN A 178 19.88 21.56 -26.63
CA ASN A 178 19.77 20.17 -27.05
C ASN A 178 19.03 20.02 -28.41
N ALA A 179 19.06 21.05 -29.26
CA ALA A 179 18.18 21.18 -30.41
C ALA A 179 18.26 20.00 -31.40
N GLU A 180 19.46 19.46 -31.57
CA GLU A 180 19.71 18.30 -32.43
C GLU A 180 19.09 17.02 -31.86
N GLN A 181 19.26 16.78 -30.57
CA GLN A 181 18.68 15.61 -29.89
C GLN A 181 17.16 15.73 -29.81
N VAL A 182 16.63 16.91 -29.50
CA VAL A 182 15.18 17.17 -29.50
C VAL A 182 14.59 16.96 -30.89
N GLY A 183 15.25 17.43 -31.95
CA GLY A 183 14.81 17.18 -33.32
C GLY A 183 14.76 15.70 -33.67
N ALA A 184 15.77 14.93 -33.23
CA ALA A 184 15.79 13.48 -33.42
C ALA A 184 14.65 12.77 -32.65
N ILE A 185 14.34 13.19 -31.42
CA ILE A 185 13.21 12.67 -30.64
C ILE A 185 11.87 12.96 -31.34
N LEU A 186 11.69 14.18 -31.82
CA LEU A 186 10.48 14.60 -32.55
C LEU A 186 10.40 13.98 -33.96
N GLY A 187 11.52 13.53 -34.51
CA GLY A 187 11.63 12.98 -35.88
C GLY A 187 11.52 14.05 -36.96
N ARG A 188 11.87 15.30 -36.63
CA ARG A 188 11.88 16.45 -37.56
C ARG A 188 12.93 17.46 -37.11
N ALA A 189 13.45 18.27 -38.03
CA ALA A 189 14.36 19.36 -37.66
C ALA A 189 13.65 20.38 -36.75
N SER A 190 14.37 20.89 -35.75
CA SER A 190 13.91 21.89 -34.80
C SER A 190 14.00 23.29 -35.40
N GLU A 191 13.14 23.62 -36.36
CA GLU A 191 13.02 24.97 -36.93
C GLU A 191 12.08 25.81 -36.05
N GLY A 192 12.65 26.48 -35.04
CA GLY A 192 11.91 27.28 -34.06
C GLY A 192 11.44 26.49 -32.83
N ILE A 193 10.69 27.15 -31.94
CA ILE A 193 10.22 26.58 -30.67
C ILE A 193 9.27 25.39 -30.97
N PRO A 194 9.61 24.16 -30.58
CA PRO A 194 8.72 23.02 -30.81
C PRO A 194 7.42 23.17 -30.02
N ILE A 195 6.26 23.00 -30.67
CA ILE A 195 4.96 23.10 -30.01
C ILE A 195 4.76 21.97 -28.98
N GLU A 196 5.41 20.83 -29.21
CA GLU A 196 5.40 19.63 -28.38
C GLU A 196 6.00 19.91 -26.99
N VAL A 197 7.02 20.78 -26.92
CA VAL A 197 7.60 21.27 -25.66
C VAL A 197 6.55 21.96 -24.79
N ARG A 198 5.58 22.65 -25.41
CA ARG A 198 4.48 23.32 -24.69
C ARG A 198 3.30 22.41 -24.38
N GLN A 199 3.13 21.32 -25.13
CA GLN A 199 1.99 20.40 -25.02
C GLN A 199 2.23 19.29 -24.00
N MET A 200 3.48 18.85 -23.81
CA MET A 200 3.82 17.80 -22.87
C MET A 200 3.79 18.34 -21.42
N ARG A 201 2.62 18.27 -20.78
CA ARG A 201 2.39 18.75 -19.41
C ARG A 201 2.39 17.63 -18.36
N SER A 202 2.27 16.38 -18.80
CA SER A 202 2.25 15.21 -17.93
C SER A 202 2.79 13.99 -18.69
N ILE A 203 3.11 12.94 -17.95
CA ILE A 203 3.57 11.68 -18.51
C ILE A 203 2.54 11.01 -19.43
N GLY A 204 1.24 11.18 -19.15
CA GLY A 204 0.16 10.70 -20.02
C GLY A 204 0.13 11.39 -21.38
N GLY A 205 0.65 12.62 -21.47
CA GLY A 205 0.83 13.34 -22.74
C GLY A 205 2.12 13.00 -23.49
N CYS A 206 3.00 12.16 -22.92
CA CYS A 206 4.22 11.74 -23.57
C CYS A 206 3.93 10.70 -24.65
N ARG A 207 4.33 10.99 -25.90
CA ARG A 207 4.07 10.08 -27.02
C ARG A 207 5.02 8.86 -26.96
N PRO A 208 4.53 7.62 -27.16
CA PRO A 208 5.37 6.43 -27.17
C PRO A 208 6.53 6.51 -28.16
N GLU A 209 6.31 7.16 -29.31
CA GLU A 209 7.35 7.34 -30.34
C GLU A 209 8.51 8.20 -29.84
N TRP A 210 8.24 9.19 -28.98
CA TRP A 210 9.29 10.03 -28.40
C TRP A 210 10.19 9.22 -27.46
N LEU A 211 9.63 8.33 -26.66
CA LEU A 211 10.39 7.43 -25.78
C LEU A 211 11.27 6.46 -26.57
N ILE A 212 10.73 5.87 -27.63
CA ILE A 212 11.46 4.95 -28.49
C ILE A 212 12.64 5.69 -29.15
N ARG A 213 12.40 6.86 -29.75
CA ARG A 213 13.43 7.66 -30.41
C ARG A 213 14.42 8.25 -29.41
N TRP A 214 13.97 8.72 -28.26
CA TRP A 214 14.87 9.15 -27.17
C TRP A 214 15.84 8.04 -26.81
N SER A 215 15.34 6.80 -26.61
CA SER A 215 16.21 5.67 -26.32
C SER A 215 17.19 5.36 -27.45
N GLU A 216 16.85 5.64 -28.70
CA GLU A 216 17.76 5.49 -29.85
C GLU A 216 18.84 6.59 -29.85
N THR A 217 18.46 7.83 -29.52
CA THR A 217 19.39 8.98 -29.49
C THR A 217 20.49 8.84 -28.44
N LEU A 218 20.26 8.10 -27.34
CA LEU A 218 21.25 7.95 -26.27
C LEU A 218 22.59 7.36 -26.74
N GLU A 219 22.59 6.50 -27.76
CA GLU A 219 23.84 5.98 -28.31
C GLU A 219 24.65 7.09 -28.98
N ARG A 220 23.96 7.95 -29.74
CA ARG A 220 24.56 9.05 -30.48
C ARG A 220 25.06 10.19 -29.58
N PHE A 221 24.28 10.57 -28.57
CA PHE A 221 24.55 11.75 -27.74
C PHE A 221 25.15 11.43 -26.36
N GLY A 222 24.98 10.20 -25.87
CA GLY A 222 25.47 9.74 -24.55
C GLY A 222 26.51 8.62 -24.62
N GLY A 223 26.79 8.08 -25.82
CA GLY A 223 27.82 7.05 -26.04
C GLY A 223 27.44 5.63 -25.61
N ALA A 224 26.20 5.39 -25.19
CA ALA A 224 25.70 4.07 -24.80
C ALA A 224 24.26 3.85 -25.28
N PRO A 225 23.88 2.63 -25.69
CA PRO A 225 22.54 2.34 -26.15
C PRO A 225 21.52 2.60 -25.04
N GLY A 226 20.40 3.25 -25.39
CA GLY A 226 19.34 3.50 -24.43
C GLY A 226 18.59 2.22 -24.01
N PRO A 227 17.75 2.31 -22.96
CA PRO A 227 17.15 1.14 -22.31
C PRO A 227 16.35 0.24 -23.26
N LEU A 228 15.63 0.81 -24.23
CA LEU A 228 14.82 0.08 -25.22
C LEU A 228 15.66 -0.53 -26.36
N HIS A 229 16.91 -0.11 -26.50
CA HIS A 229 17.83 -0.52 -27.57
C HIS A 229 18.94 -1.45 -27.06
N THR A 230 18.86 -1.89 -25.80
CA THR A 230 19.75 -2.91 -25.25
C THR A 230 19.40 -4.32 -25.76
N LYS A 231 20.34 -5.27 -25.64
CA LYS A 231 20.10 -6.70 -25.94
C LYS A 231 19.19 -7.41 -24.93
N SER A 232 18.58 -6.68 -23.99
CA SER A 232 17.73 -7.26 -22.96
C SER A 232 16.39 -7.72 -23.53
N LYS A 233 16.07 -9.00 -23.35
CA LYS A 233 14.76 -9.58 -23.75
C LYS A 233 13.58 -8.84 -23.13
N ARG A 234 13.77 -8.23 -21.95
CA ARG A 234 12.73 -7.47 -21.24
C ARG A 234 12.27 -6.27 -22.08
N PHE A 235 13.21 -5.56 -22.69
CA PHE A 235 12.96 -4.30 -23.38
C PHE A 235 12.78 -4.45 -24.89
N SER A 236 13.34 -5.50 -25.50
CA SER A 236 13.14 -5.79 -26.93
C SER A 236 11.67 -5.99 -27.28
N SER A 237 10.86 -6.52 -26.35
CA SER A 237 9.41 -6.68 -26.54
C SER A 237 8.63 -5.36 -26.50
N LEU A 238 9.13 -4.35 -25.78
CA LEU A 238 8.49 -3.04 -25.63
C LEU A 238 8.80 -2.12 -26.79
N LYS A 239 10.04 -2.14 -27.31
CA LYS A 239 10.46 -1.31 -28.45
C LYS A 239 9.52 -1.44 -29.66
N ASN A 240 9.01 -2.64 -29.92
CA ASN A 240 8.15 -2.93 -31.06
C ASN A 240 6.65 -2.83 -30.74
N ASN A 241 6.28 -2.33 -29.55
CA ASN A 241 4.88 -2.26 -29.10
C ASN A 241 4.58 -0.86 -28.50
N PRO A 242 4.45 0.17 -29.36
CA PRO A 242 4.15 1.53 -28.91
C PRO A 242 2.78 1.63 -28.22
N GLU A 243 1.80 0.81 -28.60
CA GLU A 243 0.47 0.77 -27.96
C GLU A 243 0.58 0.39 -26.48
N LYS A 244 1.38 -0.64 -26.17
CA LYS A 244 1.62 -1.06 -24.78
C LYS A 244 2.35 0.01 -23.97
N ILE A 245 3.32 0.71 -24.57
CA ILE A 245 3.99 1.85 -23.93
C ILE A 245 2.96 2.95 -23.66
N GLY A 246 2.12 3.31 -24.63
CA GLY A 246 1.09 4.32 -24.49
C GLY A 246 0.09 4.01 -23.38
N ALA A 247 -0.39 2.77 -23.30
CA ALA A 247 -1.27 2.33 -22.22
C ALA A 247 -0.62 2.45 -20.84
N MET A 248 0.68 2.12 -20.72
CA MET A 248 1.41 2.26 -19.46
C MET A 248 1.64 3.73 -19.08
N LEU A 249 1.92 4.61 -20.04
CA LEU A 249 2.11 6.05 -19.79
C LEU A 249 0.81 6.72 -19.37
N ALA A 250 -0.29 6.39 -20.04
CA ALA A 250 -1.63 6.85 -19.67
C ALA A 250 -1.95 6.44 -18.23
N GLU A 251 -1.70 5.18 -17.87
CA GLU A 251 -1.94 4.70 -16.51
C GLU A 251 -1.08 5.41 -15.46
N ILE A 252 0.21 5.67 -15.71
CA ILE A 252 1.02 6.48 -14.78
C ILE A 252 0.43 7.91 -14.69
N GLY A 253 -0.01 8.46 -15.81
CA GLY A 253 -0.61 9.80 -15.90
C GLY A 253 -1.89 9.94 -15.08
N ASP A 254 -2.83 9.01 -15.24
CA ASP A 254 -4.11 8.98 -14.53
C ASP A 254 -3.89 9.00 -13.01
N TYR A 255 -2.95 8.20 -12.51
CA TYR A 255 -2.64 8.16 -11.07
C TYR A 255 -1.82 9.36 -10.59
N ALA A 256 -0.94 9.91 -11.44
CA ALA A 256 -0.24 11.15 -11.10
C ALA A 256 -1.23 12.31 -10.93
N GLU A 257 -2.26 12.39 -11.76
CA GLU A 257 -3.35 13.38 -11.63
C GLU A 257 -4.13 13.18 -10.33
N LEU A 258 -4.60 11.95 -10.07
CA LEU A 258 -5.29 11.61 -8.81
C LEU A 258 -4.44 11.91 -7.56
N SER A 259 -3.13 11.67 -7.63
CA SER A 259 -2.20 11.94 -6.51
C SER A 259 -1.77 13.41 -6.42
N SER A 260 -1.96 14.21 -7.46
CA SER A 260 -1.65 15.64 -7.46
C SER A 260 -2.73 16.49 -6.80
N ASN A 261 -3.92 15.93 -6.59
CA ASN A 261 -4.97 16.47 -5.74
C ASN A 261 -4.56 16.36 -4.26
N GLN A 262 -3.40 16.92 -3.91
CA GLN A 262 -2.88 16.94 -2.56
C GLN A 262 -3.96 17.56 -1.65
N ASP A 263 -4.61 16.75 -0.82
CA ASP A 263 -5.49 17.19 0.27
C ASP A 263 -4.70 17.96 1.36
N THR A 264 -3.49 18.44 1.07
CA THR A 264 -2.69 19.25 1.99
C THR A 264 -3.40 20.55 2.38
N ALA A 265 -4.27 21.09 1.52
CA ALA A 265 -5.08 22.27 1.85
C ALA A 265 -6.21 21.96 2.85
N VAL A 266 -6.76 20.73 2.84
CA VAL A 266 -7.85 20.33 3.73
C VAL A 266 -7.29 19.97 5.12
N TRP A 267 -6.12 19.31 5.16
CA TRP A 267 -5.50 18.83 6.40
C TRP A 267 -4.77 19.93 7.19
N ALA A 268 -4.37 21.02 6.53
CA ALA A 268 -3.85 22.20 7.23
C ALA A 268 -4.94 22.88 8.08
N SER A 269 -6.22 22.79 7.65
CA SER A 269 -7.35 23.31 8.44
C SER A 269 -7.61 22.46 9.68
N ASP A 270 -7.42 21.13 9.61
CA ASP A 270 -7.55 20.23 10.76
C ASP A 270 -6.51 20.51 11.85
N ALA A 271 -5.29 20.94 11.49
CA ALA A 271 -4.26 21.25 12.48
C ALA A 271 -4.57 22.52 13.28
N GLU A 272 -5.12 23.54 12.62
CA GLU A 272 -5.59 24.77 13.27
C GLU A 272 -6.85 24.52 14.10
N GLU A 273 -7.77 23.69 13.59
CA GLU A 273 -8.98 23.27 14.31
C GLU A 273 -8.65 22.41 15.53
N ALA A 274 -7.68 21.49 15.42
CA ALA A 274 -7.17 20.70 16.54
C ALA A 274 -6.48 21.58 17.61
N ALA A 275 -5.76 22.63 17.20
CA ALA A 275 -5.18 23.59 18.14
C ALA A 275 -6.27 24.36 18.91
N LEU A 276 -7.32 24.82 18.21
CA LEU A 276 -8.48 25.47 18.83
C LEU A 276 -9.23 24.52 19.78
N TRP A 277 -9.39 23.26 19.40
CA TRP A 277 -10.00 22.22 20.24
C TRP A 277 -9.19 21.95 21.51
N LEU A 278 -7.86 21.91 21.40
CA LEU A 278 -6.98 21.74 22.56
C LEU A 278 -7.04 22.96 23.48
N GLU A 279 -7.02 24.18 22.94
CA GLU A 279 -7.20 25.41 23.72
C GLU A 279 -8.53 25.44 24.45
N ASP A 280 -9.61 25.01 23.78
CA ASP A 280 -10.94 24.93 24.39
C ASP A 280 -11.02 23.86 25.48
N TYR A 281 -10.44 22.67 25.23
CA TYR A 281 -10.32 21.62 26.24
C TYR A 281 -9.60 22.13 27.49
N TRP A 282 -8.47 22.82 27.33
CA TRP A 282 -7.73 23.40 28.46
C TRP A 282 -8.53 24.49 29.19
N ARG A 283 -9.30 25.30 28.47
CA ARG A 283 -10.23 26.27 29.05
C ARG A 283 -11.29 25.59 29.90
N VAL A 284 -11.99 24.58 29.37
CA VAL A 284 -13.04 23.83 30.07
C VAL A 284 -12.47 23.11 31.31
N VAL A 285 -11.28 22.54 31.20
CA VAL A 285 -10.58 21.94 32.35
C VAL A 285 -10.24 23.00 33.42
N ALA A 286 -9.78 24.18 33.03
CA ALA A 286 -9.49 25.26 33.97
C ALA A 286 -10.77 25.81 34.64
N GLU A 287 -11.85 25.98 33.88
CA GLU A 287 -13.16 26.45 34.37
C GLU A 287 -13.79 25.42 35.32
N SER A 288 -13.76 24.13 34.98
CA SER A 288 -14.24 23.05 35.85
C SER A 288 -13.43 22.92 37.14
N GLN A 289 -12.10 23.07 37.08
CA GLN A 289 -11.25 23.11 38.28
C GLN A 289 -11.52 24.35 39.15
N ALA A 290 -11.77 25.51 38.54
CA ALA A 290 -12.13 26.73 39.25
C ALA A 290 -13.53 26.64 39.90
N GLN A 291 -14.48 25.98 39.25
CA GLN A 291 -15.83 25.72 39.78
C GLN A 291 -15.85 24.62 40.85
N GLY A 292 -15.01 23.59 40.70
CA GLY A 292 -14.82 22.51 41.69
C GLY A 292 -14.20 22.99 43.01
N ALA A 293 -13.58 24.17 43.04
CA ALA A 293 -13.11 24.81 44.27
C ALA A 293 -14.25 25.44 45.11
N LEU A 294 -15.47 25.57 44.56
CA LEU A 294 -16.63 26.21 45.22
C LEU A 294 -17.94 25.39 45.15
N ALA A 295 -17.97 24.19 44.57
CA ALA A 295 -19.19 23.42 44.37
C ALA A 295 -19.10 21.98 44.89
N GLN A 296 -20.27 21.44 45.24
CA GLN A 296 -20.54 20.16 45.90
C GLN A 296 -19.85 18.95 45.24
N PRO A 297 -19.65 17.83 45.98
CA PRO A 297 -19.12 16.59 45.41
C PRO A 297 -19.93 16.14 44.20
N ASP A 298 -19.24 15.71 43.14
CA ASP A 298 -19.82 15.22 41.89
C ASP A 298 -20.97 14.25 42.15
N ARG A 299 -22.19 14.66 41.81
CA ARG A 299 -23.37 13.80 41.84
C ARG A 299 -23.71 13.45 40.40
N LEU A 300 -23.79 12.16 40.11
CA LEU A 300 -24.53 11.66 38.96
C LEU A 300 -25.96 12.16 39.11
N LEU A 301 -26.39 13.06 38.23
CA LEU A 301 -27.80 13.43 38.16
C LEU A 301 -28.57 12.17 37.74
N PRO A 302 -29.67 11.82 38.44
CA PRO A 302 -30.55 10.78 37.95
C PRO A 302 -31.03 11.19 36.56
N ALA A 303 -31.09 10.22 35.63
CA ALA A 303 -31.68 10.45 34.32
C ALA A 303 -33.09 11.01 34.55
N GLU A 304 -33.34 12.23 34.10
CA GLU A 304 -34.70 12.72 34.01
C GLU A 304 -35.41 11.76 33.04
N GLU A 305 -36.42 11.07 33.56
CA GLU A 305 -37.37 10.35 32.72
C GLU A 305 -38.03 11.43 31.88
N ASP A 306 -37.58 11.59 30.63
CA ASP A 306 -38.21 12.48 29.66
C ASP A 306 -39.67 12.04 29.51
N GLU A 307 -40.55 12.77 30.21
CA GLU A 307 -41.98 12.74 30.01
C GLU A 307 -42.25 13.11 28.55
N GLU A 308 -42.99 12.24 27.86
CA GLU A 308 -43.51 12.45 26.53
C GLU A 308 -44.37 13.74 26.50
N GLU A 309 -43.77 14.89 26.17
CA GLU A 309 -44.52 16.09 25.79
C GLU A 309 -44.64 16.19 24.27
N ASP A 310 -45.85 15.85 23.84
CA ASP A 310 -46.39 15.96 22.51
C ASP A 310 -46.59 17.44 22.12
N GLY A 311 -45.98 17.85 20.99
CA GLY A 311 -46.47 18.94 20.15
C GLY A 311 -45.71 20.27 20.18
N ALA A 312 -44.97 20.56 19.11
CA ALA A 312 -45.34 21.60 18.13
C ALA A 312 -44.27 21.73 17.04
N GLN A 313 -44.73 21.78 15.80
CA GLN A 313 -43.95 22.03 14.60
C GLN A 313 -43.26 23.40 14.64
N ASP A 314 -42.00 23.46 14.21
CA ASP A 314 -41.58 24.52 13.30
C ASP A 314 -40.58 23.96 12.28
N THR A 315 -40.99 24.06 11.02
CA THR A 315 -40.22 23.70 9.83
C THR A 315 -39.30 24.86 9.45
N ASP A 316 -38.02 24.60 9.18
CA ASP A 316 -37.41 25.21 7.99
C ASP A 316 -36.23 24.41 7.43
N ALA A 317 -36.04 24.56 6.13
CA ALA A 317 -35.49 23.58 5.22
C ALA A 317 -33.96 23.55 5.08
N GLY A 318 -33.45 22.37 4.66
CA GLY A 318 -32.51 22.31 3.53
C GLY A 318 -31.33 21.35 3.66
N GLY A 319 -31.44 20.16 3.06
CA GLY A 319 -30.26 19.37 2.67
C GLY A 319 -30.53 17.88 2.46
N ASP A 320 -30.92 17.49 1.24
CA ASP A 320 -31.10 16.11 0.79
C ASP A 320 -29.90 15.20 1.11
N ALA A 321 -30.11 14.23 2.00
CA ALA A 321 -29.42 12.95 1.98
C ALA A 321 -30.48 11.86 2.21
N ALA A 322 -30.58 10.92 1.28
CA ALA A 322 -31.49 9.80 1.39
C ALA A 322 -31.25 9.05 2.72
N PRO A 323 -32.28 8.76 3.54
CA PRO A 323 -32.08 8.10 4.81
C PRO A 323 -31.65 6.64 4.60
N ASP A 324 -30.52 6.27 5.19
CA ASP A 324 -30.17 4.88 5.51
C ASP A 324 -31.40 4.21 6.18
N PRO A 325 -31.71 2.93 5.92
CA PRO A 325 -32.85 2.29 6.55
C PRO A 325 -32.59 2.20 8.06
N VAL A 326 -33.18 3.13 8.82
CA VAL A 326 -33.15 3.11 10.28
C VAL A 326 -33.81 1.81 10.72
N LEU A 327 -33.00 0.86 11.21
CA LEU A 327 -33.48 -0.38 11.81
C LEU A 327 -34.48 -0.02 12.92
N SER A 328 -35.69 -0.58 12.86
CA SER A 328 -36.72 -0.32 13.86
C SER A 328 -36.23 -0.69 15.26
N GLN A 329 -36.64 0.05 16.28
CA GLN A 329 -36.28 -0.19 17.69
C GLN A 329 -36.57 -1.63 18.16
N ALA A 330 -37.61 -2.27 17.60
CA ALA A 330 -37.96 -3.66 17.86
C ALA A 330 -36.91 -4.68 17.36
N VAL A 331 -36.20 -4.37 16.27
CA VAL A 331 -35.13 -5.23 15.72
C VAL A 331 -33.85 -5.09 16.55
N ARG A 332 -33.52 -3.87 16.98
CA ARG A 332 -32.35 -3.60 17.84
C ARG A 332 -32.47 -4.33 19.18
N THR A 333 -33.60 -4.18 19.85
CA THR A 333 -33.87 -4.86 21.14
C THR A 333 -33.82 -6.38 21.01
N ALA A 334 -34.31 -6.95 19.90
CA ALA A 334 -34.20 -8.39 19.64
C ALA A 334 -32.75 -8.85 19.40
N TRP A 335 -31.93 -8.05 18.73
CA TRP A 335 -30.50 -8.34 18.54
C TRP A 335 -29.70 -8.24 19.83
N GLU A 336 -29.97 -7.22 20.65
CA GLU A 336 -29.32 -7.06 21.97
C GLU A 336 -29.64 -8.24 22.89
N ALA A 337 -30.90 -8.68 22.93
CA ALA A 337 -31.30 -9.86 23.71
C ALA A 337 -30.62 -11.14 23.22
N ALA A 338 -30.49 -11.33 21.90
CA ALA A 338 -29.80 -12.47 21.32
C ALA A 338 -28.28 -12.43 21.58
N ALA A 339 -27.64 -11.27 21.50
CA ALA A 339 -26.22 -11.10 21.78
C ALA A 339 -25.91 -11.37 23.26
N ALA A 340 -26.73 -10.84 24.18
CA ALA A 340 -26.61 -11.07 25.62
C ALA A 340 -26.71 -12.57 25.98
N ALA A 341 -27.60 -13.31 25.31
CA ALA A 341 -27.76 -14.75 25.54
C ALA A 341 -26.56 -15.60 25.06
N LEU A 342 -25.68 -15.02 24.24
CA LEU A 342 -24.53 -15.68 23.62
C LEU A 342 -23.18 -15.16 24.11
N SER A 343 -23.19 -14.33 25.17
CA SER A 343 -21.99 -13.63 25.67
C SER A 343 -21.30 -12.72 24.64
N LEU A 344 -22.01 -12.31 23.59
CA LEU A 344 -21.51 -11.37 22.59
C LEU A 344 -21.76 -9.92 23.03
N PRO A 345 -20.97 -8.94 22.55
CA PRO A 345 -21.25 -7.53 22.79
C PRO A 345 -22.69 -7.16 22.43
N LEU A 346 -23.39 -6.38 23.25
CA LEU A 346 -24.81 -6.05 23.03
C LEU A 346 -25.08 -5.45 21.64
N ARG A 347 -24.12 -4.68 21.12
CA ARG A 347 -24.17 -4.05 19.80
C ARG A 347 -23.49 -4.87 18.70
N TYR A 348 -23.24 -6.16 18.92
CA TYR A 348 -22.47 -7.03 18.01
C TYR A 348 -22.99 -6.96 16.57
N MET A 349 -24.30 -7.10 16.36
CA MET A 349 -24.90 -7.09 15.02
C MET A 349 -24.76 -5.74 14.30
N GLU A 350 -24.75 -4.63 15.04
CA GLU A 350 -24.53 -3.29 14.47
C GLU A 350 -23.06 -3.09 14.11
N LEU A 351 -22.14 -3.45 15.01
CA LEU A 351 -20.70 -3.32 14.82
C LEU A 351 -20.21 -4.21 13.67
N ALA A 352 -20.62 -5.48 13.66
CA ALA A 352 -20.27 -6.41 12.59
C ALA A 352 -20.89 -6.00 11.24
N GLY A 353 -22.08 -5.40 11.26
CA GLY A 353 -22.71 -4.83 10.06
C GLY A 353 -22.00 -3.59 9.53
N ALA A 354 -21.48 -2.73 10.41
CA ALA A 354 -20.71 -1.54 10.05
C ALA A 354 -19.31 -1.89 9.53
N ALA A 355 -18.65 -2.89 10.12
CA ALA A 355 -17.35 -3.40 9.68
C ALA A 355 -17.41 -4.15 8.34
N GLN A 356 -18.60 -4.45 7.84
CA GLN A 356 -18.75 -5.12 6.55
C GLN A 356 -18.42 -4.16 5.40
N ASP A 357 -17.34 -4.44 4.68
CA ASP A 357 -16.99 -3.74 3.45
C ASP A 357 -18.07 -3.95 2.37
N ARG A 358 -18.92 -2.92 2.19
CA ARG A 358 -19.97 -2.88 1.16
C ARG A 358 -19.39 -2.83 -0.27
N GLY A 359 -18.09 -2.55 -0.43
CA GLY A 359 -17.39 -2.48 -1.72
C GLY A 359 -16.91 -3.82 -2.27
N SER A 360 -16.69 -4.82 -1.40
CA SER A 360 -16.14 -6.13 -1.79
C SER A 360 -17.03 -6.85 -2.83
N PRO A 361 -16.46 -7.43 -3.91
CA PRO A 361 -17.21 -8.21 -4.90
C PRO A 361 -18.02 -9.36 -4.27
N LEU A 362 -17.52 -9.96 -3.18
CA LEU A 362 -18.21 -11.02 -2.46
C LEU A 362 -19.42 -10.48 -1.68
N SER A 363 -19.26 -9.31 -1.06
CA SER A 363 -20.32 -8.60 -0.34
C SER A 363 -21.49 -8.26 -1.28
N ARG A 364 -21.19 -7.80 -2.50
CA ARG A 364 -22.19 -7.54 -3.56
C ARG A 364 -22.93 -8.79 -4.05
N LEU A 365 -22.24 -9.92 -4.17
CA LEU A 365 -22.88 -11.20 -4.55
C LEU A 365 -23.77 -11.76 -3.44
N LEU A 366 -23.52 -11.36 -2.20
CA LEU A 366 -24.24 -11.78 -1.00
C LEU A 366 -25.19 -10.71 -0.44
N ASP A 367 -25.46 -9.64 -1.20
CA ASP A 367 -26.21 -8.46 -0.73
C ASP A 367 -27.64 -8.80 -0.28
N GLY A 368 -28.23 -9.87 -0.83
CA GLY A 368 -29.53 -10.40 -0.41
C GLY A 368 -29.50 -11.44 0.72
N ALA A 369 -28.35 -11.71 1.33
CA ALA A 369 -28.22 -12.61 2.48
C ALA A 369 -28.07 -11.81 3.78
N SER A 370 -28.71 -12.28 4.86
CA SER A 370 -28.54 -11.69 6.18
C SER A 370 -27.09 -11.80 6.67
N LEU A 371 -26.66 -10.88 7.53
CA LEU A 371 -25.31 -10.87 8.07
C LEU A 371 -24.90 -12.23 8.69
N PRO A 372 -25.72 -12.92 9.49
CA PRO A 372 -25.34 -14.22 10.04
C PRO A 372 -25.15 -15.30 8.96
N VAL A 373 -25.92 -15.25 7.87
CA VAL A 373 -25.70 -16.15 6.72
C VAL A 373 -24.36 -15.84 6.05
N ARG A 374 -23.99 -14.57 5.92
CA ARG A 374 -22.68 -14.17 5.36
C ARG A 374 -21.52 -14.64 6.22
N LEU A 375 -21.57 -14.40 7.53
CA LEU A 375 -20.58 -14.90 8.50
C LEU A 375 -20.47 -16.43 8.45
N ALA A 376 -21.60 -17.14 8.32
CA ALA A 376 -21.60 -18.60 8.17
C ALA A 376 -20.94 -19.07 6.85
N VAL A 377 -21.01 -18.27 5.78
CA VAL A 377 -20.29 -18.56 4.52
C VAL A 377 -18.79 -18.37 4.73
N TYR A 378 -18.36 -17.26 5.34
CA TYR A 378 -16.95 -17.01 5.65
C TYR A 378 -16.36 -18.10 6.53
N GLN A 379 -17.04 -18.46 7.62
CA GLN A 379 -16.64 -19.54 8.52
C GLN A 379 -16.47 -20.89 7.78
N LYS A 380 -17.27 -21.13 6.73
CA LYS A 380 -17.21 -22.39 5.96
C LYS A 380 -16.11 -22.42 4.91
N LEU A 381 -15.79 -21.27 4.30
CA LEU A 381 -14.83 -21.18 3.20
C LEU A 381 -13.40 -20.92 3.67
N LEU A 382 -13.24 -20.09 4.71
CA LEU A 382 -11.94 -19.63 5.20
C LEU A 382 -11.55 -20.31 6.54
N GLY A 383 -12.52 -20.53 7.42
CA GLY A 383 -12.32 -21.16 8.73
C GLY A 383 -12.88 -20.29 9.85
N ALA A 384 -12.86 -20.77 11.10
CA ALA A 384 -13.36 -19.99 12.23
C ALA A 384 -12.34 -18.94 12.73
N ALA A 385 -11.04 -19.21 12.57
CA ALA A 385 -9.92 -18.43 13.08
C ALA A 385 -9.06 -17.85 11.93
N ASP A 386 -9.68 -17.30 10.89
CA ASP A 386 -8.95 -16.69 9.77
C ASP A 386 -8.53 -15.26 10.11
N ASP A 387 -7.25 -14.93 9.91
CA ASP A 387 -6.66 -13.64 10.28
C ASP A 387 -7.17 -12.45 9.44
N SER A 388 -7.97 -12.69 8.38
CA SER A 388 -8.55 -11.63 7.55
C SER A 388 -9.86 -11.03 8.08
N TYR A 389 -10.40 -11.55 9.19
CA TYR A 389 -11.63 -11.06 9.78
C TYR A 389 -11.42 -9.74 10.55
N PRO A 390 -12.33 -8.75 10.40
CA PRO A 390 -12.37 -7.60 11.29
C PRO A 390 -12.57 -8.03 12.74
N ASP A 391 -11.94 -7.33 13.68
CA ASP A 391 -12.06 -7.61 15.12
C ASP A 391 -13.53 -7.56 15.59
N GLU A 392 -14.36 -6.71 14.96
CA GLU A 392 -15.78 -6.57 15.26
C GLU A 392 -16.61 -7.81 14.89
N TRP A 393 -16.08 -8.71 14.07
CA TRP A 393 -16.75 -9.96 13.71
C TRP A 393 -16.42 -11.10 14.68
N LEU A 394 -15.31 -10.99 15.41
CA LEU A 394 -14.82 -12.04 16.28
C LEU A 394 -15.57 -12.05 17.62
N ASP A 395 -15.77 -13.24 18.15
CA ASP A 395 -16.23 -13.43 19.53
C ASP A 395 -15.07 -13.05 20.48
N PRO A 396 -15.23 -12.06 21.37
CA PRO A 396 -14.16 -11.59 22.24
C PRO A 396 -13.59 -12.67 23.18
N GLU A 397 -14.35 -13.72 23.48
CA GLU A 397 -13.89 -14.80 24.36
C GLU A 397 -13.00 -15.81 23.62
N THR A 398 -13.28 -16.08 22.35
CA THR A 398 -12.59 -17.13 21.58
C THR A 398 -11.59 -16.58 20.57
N GLY A 399 -11.75 -15.32 20.14
CA GLY A 399 -11.00 -14.75 19.01
C GLY A 399 -11.38 -15.36 17.65
N GLU A 400 -12.50 -16.08 17.57
CA GLU A 400 -12.99 -16.75 16.36
C GLU A 400 -14.36 -16.18 15.94
N LEU A 401 -14.78 -16.44 14.71
CA LEU A 401 -16.17 -16.15 14.29
C LEU A 401 -17.18 -16.95 15.14
N PRO A 402 -18.35 -16.38 15.47
CA PRO A 402 -19.40 -17.10 16.17
C PRO A 402 -19.74 -18.42 15.48
N THR A 403 -19.95 -19.44 16.30
CA THR A 403 -20.33 -20.77 15.84
C THR A 403 -21.63 -20.74 15.04
N LEU A 404 -21.83 -21.73 14.18
CA LEU A 404 -23.06 -21.86 13.41
C LEU A 404 -24.34 -21.93 14.27
N GLY A 405 -24.23 -22.38 15.54
CA GLY A 405 -25.31 -22.34 16.52
C GLY A 405 -25.62 -20.91 16.97
N GLN A 406 -24.60 -20.14 17.35
CA GLN A 406 -24.71 -18.72 17.71
C GLN A 406 -25.29 -17.89 16.55
N LEU A 407 -24.79 -18.09 15.32
CA LEU A 407 -25.27 -17.39 14.12
C LEU A 407 -26.74 -17.71 13.81
N ALA A 408 -27.21 -18.92 14.11
CA ALA A 408 -28.61 -19.30 13.89
C ALA A 408 -29.55 -18.61 14.89
N THR A 409 -29.10 -18.47 16.15
CA THR A 409 -29.79 -17.70 17.18
C THR A 409 -29.87 -16.22 16.80
N LEU A 410 -28.78 -15.63 16.30
CA LEU A 410 -28.74 -14.24 15.83
C LEU A 410 -29.66 -13.99 14.62
N ASP A 411 -29.79 -14.97 13.72
CA ASP A 411 -30.70 -14.91 12.56
C ASP A 411 -32.15 -15.33 12.90
N GLN A 412 -32.42 -15.71 14.16
CA GLN A 412 -33.69 -16.24 14.64
C GLN A 412 -34.24 -17.42 13.82
N VAL A 413 -33.35 -18.30 13.34
CA VAL A 413 -33.73 -19.50 12.58
C VAL A 413 -33.11 -20.77 13.16
N SER A 414 -33.61 -21.92 12.71
CA SER A 414 -32.98 -23.20 13.07
C SER A 414 -31.62 -23.35 12.38
N VAL A 415 -30.67 -24.05 13.04
CA VAL A 415 -29.36 -24.38 12.45
C VAL A 415 -29.48 -25.08 11.08
N PRO A 416 -30.41 -26.04 10.85
CA PRO A 416 -30.65 -26.59 9.52
C PRO A 416 -31.06 -25.55 8.47
N THR A 417 -31.92 -24.58 8.84
CA THR A 417 -32.32 -23.48 7.96
C THR A 417 -31.14 -22.59 7.60
N LEU A 418 -30.31 -22.23 8.59
CA LEU A 418 -29.10 -21.44 8.36
C LEU A 418 -28.11 -22.17 7.44
N ARG A 419 -27.92 -23.49 7.66
CA ARG A 419 -27.08 -24.34 6.79
C ARG A 419 -27.58 -24.34 5.35
N LYS A 420 -28.90 -24.43 5.15
CA LYS A 420 -29.51 -24.39 3.82
C LYS A 420 -29.25 -23.05 3.15
N ARG A 421 -29.55 -21.92 3.82
CA ARG A 421 -29.32 -20.56 3.30
C ARG A 421 -27.85 -20.29 2.99
N ARG A 422 -26.94 -20.77 3.85
CA ARG A 422 -25.49 -20.69 3.63
C ARG A 422 -25.07 -21.47 2.39
N ASN A 423 -25.54 -22.71 2.23
CA ASN A 423 -25.20 -23.52 1.05
C ASN A 423 -25.75 -22.88 -0.23
N GLU A 424 -26.98 -22.37 -0.22
CA GLU A 424 -27.56 -21.62 -1.35
C GLU A 424 -26.75 -20.35 -1.67
N ALA A 425 -26.20 -19.67 -0.67
CA ALA A 425 -25.30 -18.54 -0.86
C ALA A 425 -23.96 -18.96 -1.48
N ILE A 426 -23.38 -20.08 -1.04
CA ILE A 426 -22.15 -20.67 -1.60
C ILE A 426 -22.38 -21.12 -3.05
N ASP A 427 -23.51 -21.74 -3.36
CA ASP A 427 -23.86 -22.18 -4.72
C ASP A 427 -24.00 -20.97 -5.65
N ARG A 428 -24.59 -19.86 -5.18
CA ARG A 428 -24.63 -18.59 -5.93
C ARG A 428 -23.24 -18.02 -6.20
N LEU A 429 -22.33 -18.09 -5.22
CA LEU A 429 -20.94 -17.68 -5.40
C LEU A 429 -20.22 -18.52 -6.46
N TYR A 430 -20.38 -19.84 -6.42
CA TYR A 430 -19.78 -20.73 -7.42
C TYR A 430 -20.39 -20.54 -8.82
N ALA A 431 -21.71 -20.35 -8.92
CA ALA A 431 -22.37 -20.08 -10.19
C ALA A 431 -21.89 -18.75 -10.81
N ALA A 432 -21.69 -17.71 -10.00
CA ALA A 432 -21.16 -16.41 -10.45
C ALA A 432 -19.68 -16.49 -10.89
N HIS A 433 -18.87 -17.36 -10.27
CA HIS A 433 -17.49 -17.61 -10.69
C HIS A 433 -17.40 -18.48 -11.95
N GLY A 434 -18.29 -19.47 -12.10
CA GLY A 434 -18.37 -20.32 -13.30
C GLY A 434 -18.88 -19.57 -14.53
N ALA A 435 -19.77 -18.60 -14.37
CA ALA A 435 -20.29 -17.76 -15.45
C ALA A 435 -19.29 -16.67 -15.94
N ARG A 436 -18.16 -16.49 -15.24
CA ARG A 436 -17.09 -15.53 -15.59
C ARG A 436 -15.95 -16.11 -16.43
N GLN A 437 -16.07 -17.35 -16.91
CA GLN A 437 -15.18 -17.89 -17.95
C GLN A 437 -15.80 -17.69 -19.35
N PRO A 438 -15.29 -16.75 -20.18
CA PRO A 438 -15.20 -16.95 -21.61
C PRO A 438 -14.06 -17.90 -21.98
#